data_AF-L2G3X9-F1
#
_entry.id   AF-L2G3X9-F1
#
_cell.length_a   1.000
_cell.length_b   1.000
_cell.length_c   1.000
_cell.angle_alpha   90.00
_cell.angle_beta   90.00
_cell.angle_gamma   90.00
#
_symmetry.space_group_name_H-M   'P 1'
#
loop_
_entity.id
_entity.type
_entity.pdbx_description
1 polymer ?
#
loop_
_entity_poly.entity_id
_entity_poly.type
_entity_poly.pdbx_seq_one_letter_code
_entity_poly.pdbx_strand_id
1 'polypeptide(L)'
;VGTPDLVWDETLAANAQEWATHLTSVGSLTHSQVSDQGENLYMQSGGDSPNLNAVNAFVSEKSEYNGETISSTNYMSFGHYTQVVWKSTTKVGMATATDSSGATYVVARYSPPGNYIGEKPY
;
A
#
# COMPACT_ATOMS: atom_id res chain seq x y z
N VAL A 1 4.01 6.25 -15.24
CA VAL A 1 5.47 6.19 -15.46
C VAL A 1 5.88 5.11 -16.47
N GLY A 2 5.04 4.82 -17.48
CA GLY A 2 5.34 3.79 -18.49
C GLY A 2 5.27 2.33 -18.00
N THR A 3 4.81 2.09 -16.77
CA THR A 3 4.54 0.76 -16.24
C THR A 3 3.15 0.26 -16.69
N PRO A 4 2.95 -1.04 -16.91
CA PRO A 4 1.65 -1.61 -17.22
C PRO A 4 0.63 -1.39 -16.08
N ASP A 5 -0.65 -1.49 -16.43
CA ASP A 5 -1.73 -1.46 -15.44
C ASP A 5 -1.67 -2.70 -14.54
N LEU A 6 -1.93 -2.51 -13.24
CA LEU A 6 -2.04 -3.61 -12.29
C LEU A 6 -3.35 -4.37 -12.51
N VAL A 7 -3.29 -5.69 -12.41
CA VAL A 7 -4.45 -6.57 -12.47
C VAL A 7 -4.96 -6.86 -11.07
N TRP A 8 -6.28 -6.79 -10.87
CA TRP A 8 -6.88 -7.19 -9.60
C TRP A 8 -6.65 -8.67 -9.31
N ASP A 9 -6.27 -9.01 -8.08
CA ASP A 9 -6.12 -10.38 -7.63
C ASP A 9 -6.93 -10.61 -6.34
N GLU A 10 -7.89 -11.53 -6.42
CA GLU A 10 -8.80 -11.83 -5.31
C GLU A 10 -8.08 -12.45 -4.09
N THR A 11 -6.97 -13.15 -4.30
CA THR A 11 -6.18 -13.71 -3.19
C THR A 11 -5.48 -12.58 -2.44
N LEU A 12 -4.91 -11.61 -3.17
CA LEU A 12 -4.33 -10.41 -2.55
C LEU A 12 -5.39 -9.58 -1.82
N ALA A 13 -6.61 -9.48 -2.36
CA ALA A 13 -7.72 -8.77 -1.72
C ALA A 13 -8.19 -9.47 -0.44
N ALA A 14 -8.27 -10.81 -0.44
CA ALA A 14 -8.58 -11.58 0.75
C ALA A 14 -7.52 -11.41 1.86
N ASN A 15 -6.23 -11.45 1.49
CA ASN A 15 -5.13 -11.21 2.43
C ASN A 15 -5.12 -9.76 2.95
N ALA A 16 -5.47 -8.79 2.09
CA ALA A 16 -5.67 -7.40 2.50
C ALA A 16 -6.82 -7.29 3.52
N GLN A 17 -7.92 -8.03 3.32
CA GLN A 17 -9.07 -7.99 4.21
C GLN A 17 -8.74 -8.58 5.57
N GLU A 18 -8.04 -9.71 5.62
CA GLU A 18 -7.57 -10.31 6.88
C GLU A 18 -6.72 -9.30 7.66
N TRP A 19 -5.77 -8.64 6.98
CA TRP A 19 -4.91 -7.67 7.65
C TRP A 19 -5.65 -6.40 8.07
N ALA A 20 -6.54 -5.86 7.23
CA ALA A 20 -7.36 -4.70 7.58
C ALA A 20 -8.19 -4.98 8.85
N THR A 21 -8.80 -6.17 8.95
CA THR A 21 -9.52 -6.62 10.15
C THR A 21 -8.58 -6.78 11.35
N HIS A 22 -7.35 -7.25 11.16
CA HIS A 22 -6.37 -7.27 12.24
C HIS A 22 -6.03 -5.85 12.74
N LEU A 23 -5.84 -4.88 11.85
CA LEU A 23 -5.51 -3.50 12.22
C LEU A 23 -6.59 -2.82 13.06
N THR A 24 -7.88 -3.16 12.89
CA THR A 24 -8.93 -2.65 13.78
C THR A 24 -8.77 -3.12 15.22
N SER A 25 -8.21 -4.33 15.44
CA SER A 25 -7.93 -4.85 16.79
C SER A 25 -6.67 -4.24 17.42
N VAL A 26 -5.70 -3.86 16.59
CA VAL A 26 -4.45 -3.22 17.01
C VAL A 26 -4.63 -1.72 17.26
N GLY A 27 -5.54 -1.08 16.53
CA GLY A 27 -5.82 0.35 16.65
C GLY A 27 -4.74 1.26 16.04
N SER A 28 -3.78 0.72 15.28
CA SER A 28 -2.72 1.50 14.64
C SER A 28 -2.24 0.87 13.34
N LEU A 29 -1.61 1.67 12.46
CA LEU A 29 -1.01 1.16 11.23
C LEU A 29 0.29 0.42 11.58
N THR A 30 0.30 -0.88 11.36
CA THR A 30 1.50 -1.71 11.48
C THR A 30 1.58 -2.68 10.32
N HIS A 31 2.78 -2.83 9.77
CA HIS A 31 2.99 -3.71 8.63
C HIS A 31 2.86 -5.18 9.02
N SER A 32 2.30 -5.97 8.11
CA SER A 32 2.27 -7.42 8.29
C SER A 32 3.65 -8.05 8.20
N GLN A 33 3.77 -9.26 8.72
CA GLN A 33 5.03 -10.02 8.73
C GLN A 33 5.19 -10.93 7.49
N VAL A 34 4.27 -10.86 6.53
CA VAL A 34 4.38 -11.62 5.27
C VAL A 34 5.36 -10.92 4.35
N SER A 35 6.26 -11.68 3.73
CA SER A 35 7.36 -11.16 2.91
C SER A 35 7.20 -11.43 1.42
N ASP A 36 6.20 -12.22 1.02
CA ASP A 36 5.92 -12.59 -0.36
C ASP A 36 5.01 -11.57 -1.08
N GLN A 37 4.60 -10.49 -0.41
CA GLN A 37 3.70 -9.45 -0.92
C GLN A 37 4.17 -8.07 -0.49
N GLY A 38 4.02 -7.08 -1.38
CA GLY A 38 4.17 -5.67 -1.02
C GLY A 38 2.94 -5.20 -0.24
N GLU A 39 3.08 -4.11 0.52
CA GLU A 39 2.00 -3.59 1.35
C GLU A 39 2.02 -2.06 1.45
N ASN A 40 0.86 -1.43 1.18
CA ASN A 40 0.61 -0.05 1.56
C ASN A 40 -0.55 0.00 2.55
N LEU A 41 -0.43 0.88 3.54
CA LEU A 41 -1.40 1.03 4.62
C LEU A 41 -1.90 2.47 4.69
N TYR A 42 -3.20 2.63 4.92
CA TYR A 42 -3.80 3.95 5.12
C TYR A 42 -4.88 3.86 6.20
N MET A 43 -5.09 4.96 6.90
CA MET A 43 -6.18 5.09 7.86
C MET A 43 -6.85 6.45 7.70
N GLN A 44 -8.18 6.45 7.77
CA GLN A 44 -8.98 7.66 7.92
C GLN A 44 -10.06 7.44 8.97
N SER A 45 -10.54 8.52 9.58
CA SER A 45 -11.67 8.49 10.51
C SER A 45 -12.88 9.15 9.87
N GLY A 46 -13.98 8.40 9.72
CA GLY A 46 -15.17 8.84 8.98
C GLY A 46 -14.90 9.15 7.49
N GLY A 47 -15.92 9.69 6.83
CA GLY A 47 -15.87 10.04 5.41
C GLY A 47 -16.11 8.85 4.46
N ASP A 48 -16.44 9.18 3.21
CA ASP A 48 -16.73 8.21 2.17
C ASP A 48 -15.46 7.85 1.37
N SER A 49 -15.55 6.75 0.61
CA SER A 49 -14.54 6.34 -0.39
C SER A 49 -13.11 6.10 0.16
N PRO A 50 -12.94 5.31 1.25
CA PRO A 50 -11.63 5.03 1.85
C PRO A 50 -10.57 4.53 0.86
N ASN A 51 -10.95 3.64 -0.07
CA ASN A 51 -10.03 3.12 -1.07
C ASN A 51 -9.49 4.22 -2.01
N LEU A 52 -10.36 5.13 -2.47
CA LEU A 52 -9.95 6.24 -3.34
C LEU A 52 -9.03 7.21 -2.59
N ASN A 53 -9.37 7.52 -1.33
CA ASN A 53 -8.57 8.41 -0.50
C ASN A 53 -7.18 7.83 -0.24
N ALA A 54 -7.10 6.52 0.07
CA ALA A 54 -5.84 5.81 0.24
C ALA A 54 -4.98 5.84 -1.03
N VAL A 55 -5.55 5.50 -2.19
CA VAL A 55 -4.81 5.53 -3.47
C VAL A 55 -4.32 6.93 -3.81
N ASN A 56 -5.15 7.96 -3.59
CA ASN A 56 -4.74 9.35 -3.79
C ASN A 56 -3.59 9.74 -2.86
N ALA A 57 -3.65 9.36 -1.59
CA ALA A 57 -2.56 9.60 -0.64
C ALA A 57 -1.26 8.91 -1.10
N PHE A 58 -1.32 7.63 -1.45
CA PHE A 58 -0.17 6.86 -1.94
C PHE A 58 0.45 7.49 -3.18
N VAL A 59 -0.38 7.89 -4.17
CA VAL A 59 0.11 8.48 -5.42
C VAL A 59 0.62 9.90 -5.21
N SER A 60 0.08 10.65 -4.25
CA SER A 60 0.49 12.04 -3.98
C SER A 60 1.94 12.15 -3.54
N GLU A 61 2.49 11.11 -2.90
CA GLU A 61 3.91 11.05 -2.50
C GLU A 61 4.87 11.10 -3.70
N LYS A 62 4.37 11.01 -4.93
CA LYS A 62 5.15 11.32 -6.13
C LYS A 62 5.91 12.65 -6.02
N SER A 63 5.36 13.66 -5.32
CA SER A 63 6.04 14.95 -5.12
C SER A 63 7.34 14.82 -4.32
N GLU A 64 7.45 13.79 -3.49
CA GLU A 64 8.60 13.54 -2.62
C GLU A 64 9.67 12.67 -3.29
N TYR A 65 9.34 12.03 -4.42
CA TYR A 65 10.24 11.14 -5.14
C TYR A 65 10.97 11.83 -6.29
N ASN A 66 12.30 11.83 -6.24
CA ASN A 66 13.19 12.54 -7.17
C ASN A 66 13.94 11.60 -8.14
N GLY A 67 13.56 10.32 -8.21
CA GLY A 67 14.22 9.34 -9.08
C GLY A 67 15.46 8.69 -8.48
N GLU A 68 15.68 8.84 -7.18
CA GLU A 68 16.75 8.23 -6.41
C GLU A 68 16.57 6.72 -6.24
N THR A 69 17.67 6.03 -5.93
CA THR A 69 17.63 4.63 -5.51
C THR A 69 17.06 4.54 -4.10
N ILE A 70 16.22 3.53 -3.85
CA ILE A 70 15.64 3.29 -2.53
C ILE A 70 16.73 2.85 -1.54
N SER A 71 16.73 3.46 -0.36
CA SER A 71 17.56 3.12 0.78
C SER A 71 16.71 2.95 2.03
N SER A 72 17.30 2.39 3.09
CA SER A 72 16.63 2.24 4.38
C SER A 72 16.30 3.58 5.06
N THR A 73 16.78 4.72 4.54
CA THR A 73 16.67 6.03 5.18
C THR A 73 15.86 7.06 4.40
N ASN A 74 15.56 6.82 3.12
CA ASN A 74 14.81 7.78 2.28
C ASN A 74 13.37 7.32 1.97
N TYR A 75 13.10 6.02 2.13
CA TYR A 75 11.87 5.40 1.66
C TYR A 75 10.58 5.87 2.37
N MET A 76 10.67 6.44 3.57
CA MET A 76 9.49 6.74 4.39
C MET A 76 8.55 7.78 3.77
N SER A 77 9.04 8.73 2.96
CA SER A 77 8.22 9.82 2.40
C SER A 77 7.59 9.50 1.04
N PHE A 78 8.09 8.48 0.34
CA PHE A 78 7.61 8.12 -1.01
C PHE A 78 7.35 6.62 -1.20
N GLY A 79 7.37 5.88 -0.09
CA GLY A 79 7.36 4.43 -0.14
C GLY A 79 6.08 3.86 -0.71
N HIS A 80 4.95 4.51 -0.42
CA HIS A 80 3.67 4.10 -0.96
C HIS A 80 3.61 4.35 -2.46
N TYR A 81 4.06 5.54 -2.91
CA TYR A 81 4.12 5.85 -4.34
C TYR A 81 4.99 4.83 -5.08
N THR A 82 6.20 4.57 -4.59
CA THR A 82 7.15 3.66 -5.24
C THR A 82 6.64 2.22 -5.30
N GLN A 83 5.86 1.74 -4.32
CA GLN A 83 5.16 0.46 -4.43
C GLN A 83 4.11 0.46 -5.55
N VAL A 84 3.29 1.50 -5.63
CA VAL A 84 2.20 1.60 -6.62
C VAL A 84 2.73 1.53 -8.04
N VAL A 85 3.91 2.12 -8.28
CA VAL A 85 4.51 2.21 -9.61
C VAL A 85 5.69 1.25 -9.83
N TRP A 86 5.81 0.22 -8.99
CA TRP A 86 6.91 -0.73 -9.08
C TRP A 86 6.82 -1.57 -10.36
N LYS A 87 7.82 -1.49 -11.23
CA LYS A 87 7.81 -2.04 -12.58
C LYS A 87 7.56 -3.55 -12.64
N SER A 88 8.04 -4.29 -11.66
CA SER A 88 7.87 -5.76 -11.60
C SER A 88 6.57 -6.18 -10.93
N THR A 89 5.89 -5.28 -10.22
CA THR A 89 4.58 -5.56 -9.61
C THR A 89 3.52 -5.56 -10.71
N THR A 90 2.70 -6.62 -10.74
CA THR A 90 1.70 -6.82 -11.80
C THR A 90 0.29 -6.99 -11.26
N LYS A 91 0.16 -7.29 -9.97
CA LYS A 91 -1.10 -7.57 -9.31
C LYS A 91 -1.29 -6.72 -8.08
N VAL A 92 -2.54 -6.37 -7.80
CA VAL A 92 -2.96 -5.66 -6.59
C VAL A 92 -4.26 -6.24 -6.05
N GLY A 93 -4.41 -6.25 -4.73
CA GLY A 93 -5.68 -6.45 -4.05
C GLY A 93 -5.80 -5.49 -2.88
N MET A 94 -6.99 -4.95 -2.64
CA MET A 94 -7.24 -3.97 -1.59
C MET A 94 -8.46 -4.32 -0.77
N ALA A 95 -8.45 -3.97 0.50
CA ALA A 95 -9.59 -4.14 1.38
C ALA A 95 -9.62 -3.10 2.49
N THR A 96 -10.77 -3.00 3.14
CA THR A 96 -10.98 -2.08 4.25
C THR A 96 -11.63 -2.76 5.44
N ALA A 97 -11.35 -2.26 6.64
CA ALA A 97 -12.10 -2.61 7.83
C ALA A 97 -12.26 -1.39 8.73
N THR A 98 -13.44 -1.23 9.33
CA THR A 98 -13.76 -0.09 10.19
C THR A 98 -13.99 -0.57 11.61
N ASP A 99 -13.34 0.08 12.57
CA ASP A 99 -13.52 -0.23 14.00
C ASP A 99 -14.78 0.44 14.57
N SER A 100 -15.10 0.15 15.84
CA SER A 100 -16.27 0.72 16.52
C SER A 100 -16.16 2.22 16.79
N SER A 101 -14.96 2.81 16.66
CA SER A 101 -14.75 4.26 16.77
C SER A 101 -14.99 5.00 15.46
N GLY A 102 -15.15 4.28 14.35
CA GLY A 102 -15.31 4.83 13.01
C GLY A 102 -13.99 5.05 12.28
N ALA A 103 -12.87 4.54 12.80
CA ALA A 103 -11.59 4.53 12.08
C ALA A 103 -11.60 3.41 11.04
N THR A 104 -11.37 3.76 9.78
CA THR A 104 -11.30 2.83 8.65
C THR A 104 -9.85 2.64 8.24
N TYR A 105 -9.42 1.38 8.29
CA TYR A 105 -8.11 0.91 7.88
C TYR A 105 -8.21 0.39 6.45
N VAL A 106 -7.30 0.81 5.59
CA VAL A 106 -7.18 0.38 4.21
C VAL A 106 -5.84 -0.34 4.05
N VAL A 107 -5.88 -1.53 3.48
CA VAL A 107 -4.69 -2.32 3.16
C VAL A 107 -4.68 -2.57 1.66
N ALA A 108 -3.54 -2.32 1.02
CA ALA A 108 -3.26 -2.74 -0.34
C ALA A 108 -2.12 -3.76 -0.36
N ARG A 109 -2.30 -4.85 -1.08
CA ARG A 109 -1.34 -5.94 -1.27
C ARG A 109 -0.88 -5.97 -2.72
N TYR A 110 0.40 -6.21 -2.93
CA TYR A 110 1.04 -6.15 -4.25
C TYR A 110 1.83 -7.42 -4.53
N SER A 111 1.77 -7.92 -5.77
CA SER A 111 2.59 -9.08 -6.17
C SER A 111 3.10 -8.95 -7.61
N PRO A 112 4.38 -9.31 -7.87
CA PRO A 112 5.47 -9.44 -6.89
C PRO A 112 5.66 -8.19 -6.00
N PRO A 113 6.26 -8.32 -4.81
CA PRO A 113 6.56 -7.17 -3.95
C PRO A 113 7.53 -6.19 -4.62
N GLY A 114 7.41 -4.91 -4.25
CA GLY A 114 8.33 -3.86 -4.68
C GLY A 114 9.24 -3.37 -3.56
N ASN A 115 9.82 -2.18 -3.76
CA ASN A 115 10.57 -1.42 -2.77
C ASN A 115 11.82 -2.12 -2.22
N TYR A 116 12.50 -2.83 -3.11
CA TYR A 116 13.80 -3.41 -2.81
C TYR A 116 14.86 -2.32 -2.60
N ILE A 117 15.59 -2.44 -1.49
CA ILE A 117 16.73 -1.58 -1.19
C ILE A 117 17.80 -1.74 -2.29
N GLY A 118 18.32 -0.61 -2.78
CA GLY A 118 19.30 -0.60 -3.85
C GLY A 118 18.70 -0.56 -5.26
N GLU A 119 17.37 -0.63 -5.38
CA GLU A 119 16.67 -0.60 -6.67
C GLU A 119 15.89 0.71 -6.90
N LYS A 120 15.45 0.89 -8.15
CA LYS A 120 14.54 1.96 -8.56
C LYS A 120 13.20 1.33 -8.97
N PRO A 121 12.08 2.03 -8.73
CA PRO A 121 10.75 1.55 -9.08
C PRO A 121 10.50 1.40 -10.58
N TYR A 122 11.17 2.17 -11.45
CA TYR A 122 11.00 2.10 -12.92
C TYR A 122 12.22 2.59 -13.69
#